data_AF-A0A8J6ZNP5-F1
#
_entry.id   AF-A0A8J6ZNP5-F1
#
_cell.length_a   1.000
_cell.length_b   1.000
_cell.length_c   1.000
_cell.angle_alpha   90.00
_cell.angle_beta   90.00
_cell.angle_gamma   90.00
#
_symmetry.space_group_name_H-M   'P 1'
#
loop_
_entity.id
_entity.type
_entity.pdbx_description
1 polymer ?
#
loop_
_entity_poly.entity_id
_entity_poly.type
_entity_poly.pdbx_seq_one_letter_code
_entity_poly.pdbx_strand_id
1 'polypeptide(L)'
;MKIFLTVLMMTFAVMSTASAEIYRQGVFYVIYDAEGSAAVNKTDVNLNGVPDVVEDIATQLNAARELFNGVFNFPDPLTSERFANVTSIEITFAAKSDMTAPAFAFASVRKNSLHDPNEQSLKIKMSNAVNPHKSSTPAHEYFHLIQFGATYFRNKWFTEGMAQWSEDAVAKMNYPDGRDVALTLESPAAADKLFRSKYAASKLLWYPLAVNMRDKATIPAALIVKYRYVDGTPVFRDNVIYGPNVMREVLRVMKSKEHLAAAEFGDAAKWRQKGQRAVTNNKVMLECVREVYATKR
;
A
#
# COMPACT_ATOMS: atom_id res chain seq x y z
N MET A 1 -17.19 48.48 57.53
CA MET A 1 -16.09 47.95 56.70
C MET A 1 -16.38 46.47 56.40
N LYS A 2 -17.05 46.16 55.28
CA LYS A 2 -17.31 44.78 54.82
C LYS A 2 -17.26 44.75 53.28
N ILE A 3 -16.08 44.32 52.84
CA ILE A 3 -15.61 43.69 51.59
C ILE A 3 -16.66 43.51 50.48
N PHE A 4 -16.42 44.18 49.35
CA PHE A 4 -16.98 43.86 48.03
C PHE A 4 -16.30 42.59 47.49
N LEU A 5 -17.08 41.59 47.13
CA LEU A 5 -16.58 40.39 46.45
C LEU A 5 -16.83 40.56 44.94
N THR A 6 -15.77 40.89 44.20
CA THR A 6 -15.78 40.92 42.74
C THR A 6 -15.69 39.48 42.23
N VAL A 7 -16.77 38.96 41.64
CA VAL A 7 -16.75 37.65 40.97
C VAL A 7 -16.18 37.85 39.57
N LEU A 8 -14.94 37.39 39.38
CA LEU A 8 -14.29 37.29 38.08
C LEU A 8 -14.85 36.05 37.36
N MET A 9 -15.75 36.24 36.39
CA MET A 9 -16.15 35.17 35.47
C MET A 9 -14.99 34.88 34.52
N MET A 10 -14.18 33.86 34.84
CA MET A 10 -13.29 33.23 33.86
C MET A 10 -14.15 32.39 32.92
N THR A 11 -14.38 32.88 31.71
CA THR A 11 -14.82 32.07 30.58
C THR A 11 -13.69 31.09 30.21
N PHE A 12 -13.82 29.85 30.65
CA PHE A 12 -13.06 28.76 30.05
C PHE A 12 -13.55 28.59 28.62
N ALA A 13 -12.75 29.06 27.65
CA ALA A 13 -12.89 28.61 26.28
C ALA A 13 -12.63 27.09 26.30
N VAL A 14 -13.70 26.31 26.16
CA VAL A 14 -13.57 24.90 25.81
C VAL A 14 -12.89 24.91 24.43
N MET A 15 -11.61 24.59 24.38
CA MET A 15 -10.98 24.23 23.12
C MET A 15 -11.74 22.99 22.63
N SER A 16 -12.64 23.20 21.67
CA SER A 16 -13.16 22.14 20.84
C SER A 16 -11.94 21.45 20.24
N THR A 17 -11.60 20.26 20.74
CA THR A 17 -10.81 19.34 19.96
C THR A 17 -11.76 18.90 18.86
N ALA A 18 -11.68 19.53 17.70
CA ALA A 18 -12.45 19.10 16.54
C ALA A 18 -12.22 17.59 16.40
N SER A 19 -13.28 16.80 16.57
CA SER A 19 -13.23 15.37 16.34
C SER A 19 -12.86 15.16 14.88
N ALA A 20 -11.92 14.26 14.60
CA ALA A 20 -11.51 13.96 13.23
C ALA A 20 -12.73 13.61 12.37
N GLU A 21 -12.77 14.16 11.17
CA GLU A 21 -13.81 13.88 10.19
C GLU A 21 -13.54 12.55 9.49
N ILE A 22 -14.60 11.90 9.01
CA ILE A 22 -14.52 10.58 8.36
C ILE A 22 -15.23 10.63 7.02
N TYR A 23 -14.47 10.43 5.94
CA TYR A 23 -15.00 10.19 4.60
C TYR A 23 -14.94 8.70 4.28
N ARG A 24 -16.01 8.15 3.69
CA ARG A 24 -16.08 6.73 3.31
C ARG A 24 -16.32 6.58 1.82
N GLN A 25 -15.52 5.73 1.18
CA GLN A 25 -15.77 5.25 -0.18
C GLN A 25 -15.48 3.75 -0.26
N GLY A 26 -16.54 2.94 -0.37
CA GLY A 26 -16.45 1.49 -0.33
C GLY A 26 -15.96 0.97 1.04
N VAL A 27 -14.84 0.25 1.03
CA VAL A 27 -14.19 -0.32 2.23
C VAL A 27 -13.17 0.63 2.87
N PHE A 28 -12.90 1.78 2.24
CA PHE A 28 -11.91 2.74 2.70
C PHE A 28 -12.56 3.84 3.53
N TYR A 29 -11.99 4.09 4.71
CA TYR A 29 -12.38 5.15 5.63
C TYR A 29 -11.20 6.11 5.79
N VAL A 30 -11.34 7.31 5.25
CA VAL A 30 -10.32 8.36 5.32
C VAL A 30 -10.66 9.25 6.51
N ILE A 31 -9.85 9.15 7.57
CA ILE A 31 -9.99 9.90 8.81
C ILE A 31 -9.00 11.06 8.80
N TYR A 32 -9.51 12.29 8.78
CA TYR A 32 -8.72 13.50 8.58
C TYR A 32 -9.10 14.62 9.55
N ASP A 33 -8.15 15.50 9.81
CA ASP A 33 -8.38 16.72 10.57
C ASP A 33 -8.51 17.90 9.59
N ALA A 34 -9.47 18.79 9.84
CA ALA A 34 -9.56 20.06 9.13
C ALA A 34 -8.56 21.10 9.68
N GLU A 35 -8.16 20.98 10.95
CA GLU A 35 -7.28 21.96 11.61
C GLU A 35 -6.11 21.27 12.34
N GLY A 36 -5.08 22.05 12.66
CA GLY A 36 -3.88 21.55 13.35
C GLY A 36 -2.76 21.08 12.43
N SER A 37 -1.68 20.54 13.01
CA SER A 37 -0.46 20.20 12.27
C SER A 37 -0.63 19.04 11.29
N ALA A 38 -1.57 18.13 11.56
CA ALA A 38 -1.92 17.00 10.72
C ALA A 38 -3.02 17.31 9.69
N ALA A 39 -3.54 18.55 9.68
CA ALA A 39 -4.65 18.92 8.80
C ALA A 39 -4.32 18.68 7.32
N VAL A 40 -5.32 18.20 6.59
CA VAL A 40 -5.23 18.04 5.14
C VAL A 40 -5.42 19.38 4.43
N ASN A 41 -5.05 19.45 3.15
CA ASN A 41 -5.38 20.60 2.33
C ASN A 41 -6.91 20.73 2.21
N LYS A 42 -7.47 21.90 2.54
CA LYS A 42 -8.93 22.17 2.59
C LYS A 42 -9.59 22.50 1.25
N THR A 43 -8.87 22.41 0.15
CA THR A 43 -9.44 22.70 -1.18
C THR A 43 -10.61 21.75 -1.42
N ASP A 44 -11.77 22.30 -1.76
CA ASP A 44 -13.01 21.61 -2.09
C ASP A 44 -13.58 22.31 -3.32
N VAL A 45 -13.17 21.88 -4.51
CA VAL A 45 -13.56 22.52 -5.78
C VAL A 45 -15.00 22.18 -6.14
N ASN A 46 -15.47 20.99 -5.75
CA ASN A 46 -16.81 20.51 -6.08
C ASN A 46 -17.89 20.97 -5.07
N LEU A 47 -17.48 21.64 -3.99
CA LEU A 47 -18.32 22.23 -2.94
C LEU A 47 -19.19 21.19 -2.20
N ASN A 48 -18.70 19.97 -2.04
CA ASN A 48 -19.43 18.90 -1.36
C ASN A 48 -19.15 18.83 0.16
N GLY A 49 -18.28 19.70 0.68
CA GLY A 49 -17.91 19.77 2.08
C GLY A 49 -16.81 18.79 2.49
N VAL A 50 -16.22 18.07 1.55
CA VAL A 50 -15.08 17.16 1.77
C VAL A 50 -13.87 17.70 1.01
N PRO A 51 -12.69 17.81 1.64
CA PRO A 51 -11.52 18.26 0.90
C PRO A 51 -11.17 17.31 -0.25
N ASP A 52 -10.90 17.83 -1.44
CA ASP A 52 -10.66 17.06 -2.67
C ASP A 52 -9.57 15.99 -2.48
N VAL A 53 -8.52 16.31 -1.70
CA VAL A 53 -7.42 15.37 -1.41
C VAL A 53 -7.90 14.11 -0.67
N VAL A 54 -8.93 14.22 0.17
CA VAL A 54 -9.54 13.10 0.91
C VAL A 54 -10.27 12.19 -0.08
N GLU A 55 -11.07 12.78 -0.96
CA GLU A 55 -11.81 12.07 -2.00
C GLU A 55 -10.87 11.39 -3.00
N ASP A 56 -9.84 12.10 -3.44
CA ASP A 56 -8.89 11.62 -4.44
C ASP A 56 -8.01 10.49 -3.91
N ILE A 57 -7.64 10.51 -2.62
CA ILE A 57 -6.96 9.38 -1.96
C ILE A 57 -7.87 8.15 -1.95
N ALA A 58 -9.13 8.31 -1.52
CA ALA A 58 -10.10 7.21 -1.51
C ALA A 58 -10.32 6.66 -2.92
N THR A 59 -10.40 7.54 -3.93
CA THR A 59 -10.61 7.19 -5.33
C THR A 59 -9.41 6.39 -5.87
N GLN A 60 -8.17 6.83 -5.63
CA GLN A 60 -6.98 6.08 -6.07
C GLN A 60 -6.88 4.70 -5.38
N LEU A 61 -7.25 4.60 -4.10
CA LEU A 61 -7.28 3.33 -3.37
C LEU A 61 -8.34 2.37 -3.90
N ASN A 62 -9.56 2.85 -4.18
CA ASN A 62 -10.61 2.04 -4.80
C ASN A 62 -10.22 1.60 -6.22
N ALA A 63 -9.59 2.48 -7.00
CA ALA A 63 -9.06 2.15 -8.32
C ALA A 63 -8.01 1.04 -8.24
N ALA A 64 -7.05 1.15 -7.32
CA ALA A 64 -6.02 0.13 -7.10
C ALA A 64 -6.63 -1.20 -6.67
N ARG A 65 -7.59 -1.21 -5.74
CA ARG A 65 -8.31 -2.42 -5.31
C ARG A 65 -9.06 -3.09 -6.45
N GLU A 66 -9.87 -2.34 -7.19
CA GLU A 66 -10.64 -2.92 -8.30
C GLU A 66 -9.73 -3.46 -9.39
N LEU A 67 -8.62 -2.77 -9.68
CA LEU A 67 -7.64 -3.25 -10.65
C LEU A 67 -6.91 -4.51 -10.16
N PHE A 68 -6.23 -4.45 -9.01
CA PHE A 68 -5.41 -5.56 -8.55
C PHE A 68 -6.25 -6.78 -8.17
N ASN A 69 -7.31 -6.60 -7.39
CA ASN A 69 -8.10 -7.72 -6.89
C ASN A 69 -9.21 -8.13 -7.87
N GLY A 70 -9.90 -7.16 -8.46
CA GLY A 70 -11.04 -7.42 -9.34
C GLY A 70 -10.64 -7.84 -10.76
N VAL A 71 -9.60 -7.22 -11.34
CA VAL A 71 -9.17 -7.52 -12.72
C VAL A 71 -8.01 -8.50 -12.74
N PHE A 72 -6.97 -8.23 -11.95
CA PHE A 72 -5.75 -9.05 -11.95
C PHE A 72 -5.75 -10.15 -10.90
N ASN A 73 -6.85 -10.36 -10.18
CA ASN A 73 -7.04 -11.46 -9.22
C ASN A 73 -5.92 -11.60 -8.18
N PHE A 74 -5.26 -10.50 -7.79
CA PHE A 74 -4.41 -10.50 -6.61
C PHE A 74 -5.26 -10.82 -5.38
N PRO A 75 -4.69 -11.50 -4.36
CA PRO A 75 -5.43 -11.83 -3.15
C PRO A 75 -5.92 -10.55 -2.45
N ASP A 76 -7.21 -10.51 -2.11
CA ASP A 76 -7.78 -9.39 -1.36
C ASP A 76 -7.25 -9.43 0.08
N PRO A 77 -6.58 -8.38 0.57
CA PRO A 77 -6.10 -8.35 1.95
C PRO A 77 -7.23 -8.52 2.97
N LEU A 78 -8.47 -8.08 2.67
CA LEU A 78 -9.61 -8.22 3.58
C LEU A 78 -10.15 -9.65 3.67
N THR A 79 -9.83 -10.51 2.70
CA THR A 79 -10.22 -11.94 2.73
C THR A 79 -9.05 -12.85 3.09
N SER A 80 -7.90 -12.29 3.47
CA SER A 80 -6.73 -13.07 3.87
C SER A 80 -6.96 -13.77 5.21
N GLU A 81 -6.50 -15.02 5.33
CA GLU A 81 -6.46 -15.76 6.59
C GLU A 81 -5.73 -15.00 7.71
N ARG A 82 -4.78 -14.11 7.34
CA ARG A 82 -3.99 -13.32 8.28
C ARG A 82 -4.81 -12.23 8.94
N PHE A 83 -5.80 -11.71 8.23
CA PHE A 83 -6.62 -10.56 8.62
C PHE A 83 -8.09 -10.99 8.77
N ALA A 84 -8.30 -12.13 9.42
CA ALA A 84 -9.64 -12.63 9.71
C ALA A 84 -10.47 -11.57 10.46
N ASN A 85 -11.73 -11.42 10.06
CA ASN A 85 -12.71 -10.49 10.64
C ASN A 85 -12.41 -8.99 10.42
N VAL A 86 -11.53 -8.65 9.49
CA VAL A 86 -11.33 -7.25 9.08
C VAL A 86 -12.29 -6.91 7.93
N THR A 87 -13.05 -5.83 8.10
CA THR A 87 -14.09 -5.37 7.16
C THR A 87 -13.70 -4.11 6.39
N SER A 88 -12.67 -3.40 6.87
CA SER A 88 -12.36 -2.04 6.42
C SER A 88 -10.86 -1.73 6.40
N ILE A 89 -10.51 -0.66 5.70
CA ILE A 89 -9.16 -0.09 5.64
C ILE A 89 -9.24 1.38 6.03
N GLU A 90 -8.52 1.76 7.08
CA GLU A 90 -8.48 3.12 7.58
C GLU A 90 -7.22 3.86 7.13
N ILE A 91 -7.43 5.06 6.63
CA ILE A 91 -6.40 6.00 6.24
C ILE A 91 -6.38 7.12 7.28
N THR A 92 -5.25 7.33 7.94
CA THR A 92 -5.07 8.43 8.90
C THR A 92 -3.92 9.32 8.50
N PHE A 93 -3.99 10.61 8.82
CA PHE A 93 -2.92 11.55 8.49
C PHE A 93 -1.98 11.87 9.66
N ALA A 94 -0.78 12.33 9.34
CA ALA A 94 0.10 13.03 10.26
C ALA A 94 0.82 14.17 9.55
N ALA A 95 1.33 15.12 10.33
CA ALA A 95 2.15 16.20 9.81
C ALA A 95 3.35 15.62 9.06
N LYS A 96 3.70 16.22 7.90
CA LYS A 96 4.90 15.85 7.15
C LYS A 96 6.18 15.83 7.99
N SER A 97 6.30 16.74 8.97
CA SER A 97 7.43 16.81 9.91
C SER A 97 7.59 15.56 10.76
N ASP A 98 6.50 14.81 10.98
CA ASP A 98 6.45 13.69 11.93
C ASP A 98 6.61 12.34 11.22
N MET A 99 6.89 12.37 9.92
CA MET A 99 6.98 11.19 9.07
C MET A 99 8.30 11.14 8.31
N THR A 100 8.89 9.95 8.24
CA THR A 100 10.13 9.68 7.50
C THR A 100 9.89 9.18 6.08
N ALA A 101 8.64 8.92 5.71
CA ALA A 101 8.20 8.53 4.38
C ALA A 101 6.80 9.13 4.10
N PRO A 102 6.37 9.22 2.83
CA PRO A 102 5.06 9.76 2.47
C PRO A 102 3.88 8.98 3.09
N ALA A 103 4.03 7.66 3.29
CA ALA A 103 3.02 6.83 3.93
C ALA A 103 3.61 5.52 4.47
N PHE A 104 2.79 4.78 5.23
CA PHE A 104 3.07 3.45 5.74
C PHE A 104 1.79 2.60 5.84
N ALA A 105 1.78 1.44 5.17
CA ALA A 105 0.85 0.36 5.44
C ALA A 105 1.31 -0.52 6.61
N PHE A 106 0.38 -0.95 7.45
CA PHE A 106 0.68 -1.78 8.62
C PHE A 106 0.28 -3.23 8.40
N ALA A 107 1.19 -4.16 8.70
CA ALA A 107 0.95 -5.59 8.64
C ALA A 107 0.23 -6.15 9.89
N SER A 108 -0.49 -5.28 10.60
CA SER A 108 -1.24 -5.57 11.83
C SER A 108 -2.60 -4.88 11.79
N VAL A 109 -3.60 -5.54 12.38
CA VAL A 109 -4.95 -5.01 12.48
C VAL A 109 -5.08 -3.97 13.59
N ARG A 110 -6.05 -3.08 13.46
CA ARG A 110 -6.58 -2.27 14.56
C ARG A 110 -7.79 -3.02 15.12
N LYS A 111 -7.79 -3.33 16.42
CA LYS A 111 -8.88 -4.10 17.05
C LYS A 111 -10.15 -3.28 17.30
N ASN A 112 -9.97 -1.99 17.54
CA ASN A 112 -11.05 -1.03 17.75
C ASN A 112 -10.87 0.04 16.69
N SER A 113 -11.62 -0.08 15.59
CA SER A 113 -11.52 0.87 14.49
C SER A 113 -11.93 2.28 14.92
N LEU A 114 -11.42 3.28 14.22
CA LEU A 114 -11.74 4.68 14.47
C LEU A 114 -13.14 5.05 13.98
N HIS A 115 -13.65 4.38 12.94
CA HIS A 115 -15.02 4.59 12.45
C HIS A 115 -16.06 3.77 13.22
N ASP A 116 -15.72 2.55 13.67
CA ASP A 116 -16.56 1.72 14.55
C ASP A 116 -15.68 0.94 15.56
N PRO A 117 -15.74 1.23 16.87
CA PRO A 117 -14.89 0.59 17.86
C PRO A 117 -15.15 -0.93 18.02
N ASN A 118 -16.24 -1.46 17.47
CA ASN A 118 -16.57 -2.90 17.47
C ASN A 118 -15.99 -3.64 16.26
N GLU A 119 -15.53 -2.92 15.23
CA GLU A 119 -14.95 -3.50 14.03
C GLU A 119 -13.41 -3.48 14.04
N GLN A 120 -12.81 -4.36 13.23
CA GLN A 120 -11.37 -4.38 12.98
C GLN A 120 -11.03 -3.79 11.62
N SER A 121 -9.94 -3.03 11.56
CA SER A 121 -9.48 -2.39 10.33
C SER A 121 -8.01 -2.67 10.02
N LEU A 122 -7.67 -2.70 8.73
CA LEU A 122 -6.29 -2.49 8.29
C LEU A 122 -5.98 -1.00 8.31
N LYS A 123 -4.69 -0.66 8.34
CA LYS A 123 -4.25 0.73 8.52
C LYS A 123 -3.27 1.14 7.44
N ILE A 124 -3.48 2.33 6.90
CA ILE A 124 -2.50 3.11 6.18
C ILE A 124 -2.36 4.45 6.90
N LYS A 125 -1.14 4.85 7.25
CA LYS A 125 -0.85 6.19 7.76
C LYS A 125 -0.18 6.99 6.66
N MET A 126 -0.70 8.18 6.34
CA MET A 126 -0.17 9.05 5.29
C MET A 126 0.28 10.40 5.84
N SER A 127 1.22 11.03 5.16
CA SER A 127 1.54 12.44 5.39
C SER A 127 0.41 13.30 4.84
N ASN A 128 0.05 14.36 5.56
CA ASN A 128 -0.89 15.37 5.06
C ASN A 128 -0.39 16.15 3.83
N ALA A 129 0.86 15.94 3.41
CA ALA A 129 1.42 16.49 2.19
C ALA A 129 1.32 15.56 0.96
N VAL A 130 0.72 14.37 1.11
CA VAL A 130 0.48 13.46 -0.03
C VAL A 130 -0.51 14.12 -0.99
N ASN A 131 -0.14 14.16 -2.27
CA ASN A 131 -1.02 14.59 -3.35
C ASN A 131 -1.22 13.43 -4.33
N PRO A 132 -2.42 12.83 -4.42
CA PRO A 132 -2.69 11.68 -5.29
C PRO A 132 -2.56 12.02 -6.79
N HIS A 133 -2.71 13.28 -7.19
CA HIS A 133 -2.45 13.75 -8.56
C HIS A 133 -0.97 13.74 -8.95
N LYS A 134 -0.07 13.67 -7.97
CA LYS A 134 1.38 13.72 -8.23
C LYS A 134 2.10 12.48 -7.72
N SER A 135 1.39 11.60 -7.02
CA SER A 135 1.97 10.45 -6.36
C SER A 135 1.09 9.22 -6.49
N SER A 136 1.76 8.10 -6.76
CA SER A 136 1.24 6.73 -6.67
C SER A 136 1.19 6.19 -5.24
N THR A 137 1.52 7.01 -4.23
CA THR A 137 1.61 6.59 -2.81
C THR A 137 0.38 5.82 -2.31
N PRO A 138 -0.88 6.29 -2.49
CA PRO A 138 -2.02 5.47 -2.07
C PRO A 138 -2.05 4.07 -2.71
N ALA A 139 -1.83 3.97 -4.02
CA ALA A 139 -1.74 2.66 -4.70
C ALA A 139 -0.58 1.79 -4.19
N HIS A 140 0.59 2.38 -3.95
CA HIS A 140 1.77 1.72 -3.39
C HIS A 140 1.47 1.09 -2.03
N GLU A 141 0.87 1.87 -1.11
CA GLU A 141 0.53 1.39 0.23
C GLU A 141 -0.58 0.35 0.21
N TYR A 142 -1.55 0.47 -0.71
CA TYR A 142 -2.54 -0.59 -0.90
C TYR A 142 -1.89 -1.90 -1.33
N PHE A 143 -0.91 -1.84 -2.24
CA PHE A 143 -0.19 -3.03 -2.68
C PHE A 143 0.63 -3.67 -1.55
N HIS A 144 1.14 -2.88 -0.60
CA HIS A 144 1.72 -3.45 0.63
C HIS A 144 0.70 -4.26 1.44
N LEU A 145 -0.56 -3.83 1.54
CA LEU A 145 -1.60 -4.64 2.21
C LEU A 145 -1.83 -5.96 1.50
N ILE A 146 -1.88 -5.98 0.15
CA ILE A 146 -1.93 -7.21 -0.66
C ILE A 146 -0.75 -8.12 -0.28
N GLN A 147 0.48 -7.60 -0.29
CA GLN A 147 1.67 -8.39 0.08
C GLN A 147 1.58 -8.97 1.48
N PHE A 148 1.13 -8.17 2.46
CA PHE A 148 1.01 -8.63 3.84
C PHE A 148 -0.09 -9.69 4.01
N GLY A 149 -1.18 -9.58 3.25
CA GLY A 149 -2.24 -10.60 3.22
C GLY A 149 -1.84 -11.86 2.47
N ALA A 150 -0.98 -11.75 1.46
CA ALA A 150 -0.56 -12.86 0.62
C ALA A 150 0.51 -13.74 1.29
N THR A 151 1.49 -13.13 1.97
CA THR A 151 2.61 -13.86 2.58
C THR A 151 3.21 -13.15 3.80
N TYR A 152 3.93 -13.91 4.63
CA TYR A 152 4.70 -13.43 5.77
C TYR A 152 6.10 -12.92 5.42
N PHE A 153 6.60 -13.13 4.20
CA PHE A 153 7.88 -12.54 3.78
C PHE A 153 7.83 -11.00 3.75
N ARG A 154 8.88 -10.34 4.24
CA ARG A 154 8.97 -8.87 4.33
C ARG A 154 10.33 -8.28 4.00
N ASN A 155 11.16 -9.00 3.23
CA ASN A 155 12.46 -8.52 2.79
C ASN A 155 12.27 -7.31 1.86
N LYS A 156 13.05 -6.23 2.05
CA LYS A 156 12.79 -4.90 1.45
C LYS A 156 12.79 -4.90 -0.08
N TRP A 157 13.68 -5.67 -0.71
CA TRP A 157 13.73 -5.81 -2.17
C TRP A 157 12.43 -6.39 -2.75
N PHE A 158 11.74 -7.21 -1.97
CA PHE A 158 10.43 -7.73 -2.32
C PHE A 158 9.33 -6.74 -2.00
N THR A 159 9.20 -6.31 -0.74
CA THR A 159 8.05 -5.48 -0.36
C THR A 159 8.05 -4.17 -1.13
N GLU A 160 9.13 -3.39 -1.02
CA GLU A 160 9.21 -2.03 -1.57
C GLU A 160 9.54 -2.07 -3.06
N GLY A 161 10.32 -3.06 -3.50
CA GLY A 161 10.62 -3.25 -4.91
C GLY A 161 9.39 -3.59 -5.73
N MET A 162 8.55 -4.51 -5.26
CA MET A 162 7.35 -4.92 -5.98
C MET A 162 6.22 -3.90 -5.77
N ALA A 163 6.12 -3.23 -4.62
CA ALA A 163 5.20 -2.10 -4.46
C ALA A 163 5.56 -0.95 -5.41
N GLN A 164 6.85 -0.66 -5.61
CA GLN A 164 7.30 0.30 -6.62
C GLN A 164 6.90 -0.12 -8.05
N TRP A 165 6.91 -1.41 -8.37
CA TRP A 165 6.37 -1.93 -9.64
C TRP A 165 4.86 -1.70 -9.75
N SER A 166 4.11 -1.86 -8.66
CA SER A 166 2.66 -1.69 -8.66
C SER A 166 2.21 -0.25 -8.95
N GLU A 167 3.09 0.73 -8.74
CA GLU A 167 2.80 2.14 -9.01
C GLU A 167 2.44 2.41 -10.47
N ASP A 168 2.91 1.57 -11.40
CA ASP A 168 2.57 1.60 -12.82
C ASP A 168 1.08 1.51 -13.09
N ALA A 169 0.30 0.98 -12.14
CA ALA A 169 -1.15 0.99 -12.24
C ALA A 169 -1.67 2.43 -12.44
N VAL A 170 -1.14 3.40 -11.71
CA VAL A 170 -1.66 4.78 -11.68
C VAL A 170 -0.66 5.82 -12.21
N ALA A 171 0.57 5.39 -12.50
CA ALA A 171 1.61 6.22 -13.10
C ALA A 171 1.77 5.89 -14.59
N LYS A 172 2.16 6.89 -15.39
CA LYS A 172 2.59 6.66 -16.77
C LYS A 172 4.06 6.23 -16.73
N MET A 173 4.37 5.02 -17.18
CA MET A 173 5.72 4.49 -17.12
C MET A 173 6.25 4.02 -18.47
N ASN A 174 7.49 4.41 -18.74
CA ASN A 174 8.29 3.88 -19.84
C ASN A 174 9.03 2.66 -19.29
N TYR A 175 8.51 1.46 -19.57
CA TYR A 175 9.16 0.22 -19.18
C TYR A 175 10.57 0.17 -19.76
N PRO A 176 11.59 -0.20 -18.95
CA PRO A 176 12.94 -0.29 -19.46
C PRO A 176 13.01 -1.41 -20.51
N ASP A 177 13.42 -1.05 -21.73
CA ASP A 177 13.73 -2.02 -22.77
C ASP A 177 14.85 -2.98 -22.31
N GLY A 178 14.71 -4.26 -22.64
CA GLY A 178 15.86 -5.15 -22.83
C GLY A 178 16.73 -5.48 -21.61
N ARG A 179 16.22 -5.45 -20.37
CA ARG A 179 17.00 -5.98 -19.24
C ARG A 179 16.91 -7.51 -19.13
N ASP A 180 18.06 -8.16 -19.13
CA ASP A 180 18.17 -9.60 -18.90
C ASP A 180 17.93 -9.93 -17.41
N VAL A 181 16.81 -10.60 -17.13
CA VAL A 181 16.47 -11.07 -15.78
C VAL A 181 17.33 -12.27 -15.38
N ALA A 182 17.86 -13.05 -16.33
CA ALA A 182 18.67 -14.24 -16.05
C ALA A 182 19.93 -13.87 -15.26
N LEU A 183 20.56 -12.74 -15.57
CA LEU A 183 21.70 -12.23 -14.80
C LEU A 183 21.37 -12.08 -13.31
N THR A 184 20.23 -11.46 -12.98
CA THR A 184 19.80 -11.28 -11.58
C THR A 184 19.48 -12.62 -10.92
N LEU A 185 18.92 -13.57 -11.67
CA LEU A 185 18.52 -14.87 -11.14
C LEU A 185 19.68 -15.85 -11.00
N GLU A 186 20.73 -15.78 -11.81
CA GLU A 186 21.78 -16.80 -11.87
C GLU A 186 23.09 -16.33 -11.20
N SER A 187 23.38 -15.03 -11.22
CA SER A 187 24.61 -14.48 -10.63
C SER A 187 24.49 -14.25 -9.12
N PRO A 188 25.37 -14.85 -8.29
CA PRO A 188 25.42 -14.56 -6.86
C PRO A 188 25.65 -13.09 -6.53
N ALA A 189 26.49 -12.40 -7.32
CA ALA A 189 26.77 -10.97 -7.13
C ALA A 189 25.54 -10.10 -7.45
N ALA A 190 24.80 -10.44 -8.50
CA ALA A 190 23.56 -9.74 -8.83
C ALA A 190 22.46 -10.00 -7.79
N ALA A 191 22.37 -11.23 -7.28
CA ALA A 191 21.46 -11.58 -6.19
C ALA A 191 21.78 -10.82 -4.90
N ASP A 192 23.06 -10.71 -4.49
CA ASP A 192 23.44 -9.92 -3.31
C ASP A 192 23.09 -8.43 -3.49
N LYS A 193 23.33 -7.87 -4.69
CA LYS A 193 22.91 -6.50 -5.03
C LYS A 193 21.39 -6.32 -4.93
N LEU A 194 20.61 -7.29 -5.40
CA LEU A 194 19.16 -7.30 -5.25
C LEU A 194 18.78 -7.33 -3.77
N PHE A 195 19.35 -8.22 -2.97
CA PHE A 195 18.98 -8.40 -1.56
C PHE A 195 19.23 -7.17 -0.69
N ARG A 196 20.27 -6.39 -1.01
CA ARG A 196 20.58 -5.12 -0.34
C ARG A 196 19.73 -3.95 -0.81
N SER A 197 18.97 -4.12 -1.90
CA SER A 197 18.19 -3.05 -2.49
C SER A 197 16.82 -2.85 -1.84
N LYS A 198 16.22 -1.68 -2.11
CA LYS A 198 14.86 -1.30 -1.74
C LYS A 198 14.06 -1.06 -3.03
N TYR A 199 13.79 0.20 -3.36
CA TYR A 199 13.10 0.60 -4.58
C TYR A 199 13.82 0.16 -5.87
N ALA A 200 15.16 0.11 -5.85
CA ALA A 200 15.95 -0.32 -7.00
C ALA A 200 15.66 -1.77 -7.43
N ALA A 201 15.08 -2.61 -6.56
CA ALA A 201 14.63 -3.95 -6.91
C ALA A 201 13.58 -3.96 -8.02
N SER A 202 12.75 -2.92 -8.15
CA SER A 202 11.82 -2.76 -9.30
C SER A 202 12.57 -2.86 -10.63
N LYS A 203 13.69 -2.15 -10.74
CA LYS A 203 14.54 -2.09 -11.94
C LYS A 203 15.51 -3.26 -12.07
N LEU A 204 15.93 -3.86 -10.96
CA LEU A 204 16.87 -5.00 -10.95
C LEU A 204 16.18 -6.33 -11.22
N LEU A 205 14.91 -6.47 -10.82
CA LEU A 205 14.18 -7.73 -10.90
C LEU A 205 12.76 -7.59 -11.45
N TRP A 206 11.90 -6.78 -10.84
CA TRP A 206 10.46 -6.87 -11.11
C TRP A 206 10.08 -6.46 -12.55
N TYR A 207 10.58 -5.33 -13.05
CA TYR A 207 10.39 -4.97 -14.47
C TYR A 207 11.07 -5.94 -15.44
N PRO A 208 12.36 -6.31 -15.26
CA PRO A 208 12.97 -7.34 -16.09
C PRO A 208 12.18 -8.64 -16.13
N LEU A 209 11.66 -9.10 -14.98
CA LEU A 209 10.86 -10.31 -14.88
C LEU A 209 9.58 -10.20 -15.71
N ALA A 210 8.82 -9.12 -15.55
CA ALA A 210 7.60 -8.86 -16.33
C ALA A 210 7.86 -8.89 -17.85
N VAL A 211 8.88 -8.14 -18.29
CA VAL A 211 9.26 -8.04 -19.70
C VAL A 211 9.71 -9.40 -20.26
N ASN A 212 10.56 -10.12 -19.53
CA ASN A 212 11.07 -11.40 -19.98
C ASN A 212 10.00 -12.50 -20.01
N MET A 213 9.02 -12.44 -19.11
CA MET A 213 7.86 -13.33 -19.11
C MET A 213 6.81 -12.93 -20.16
N ARG A 214 7.00 -11.79 -20.84
CA ARG A 214 6.04 -11.21 -21.81
C ARG A 214 4.64 -11.05 -21.21
N ASP A 215 4.56 -10.87 -19.89
CA ASP A 215 3.30 -10.71 -19.20
C ASP A 215 2.86 -9.26 -19.30
N LYS A 216 1.75 -9.05 -20.01
CA LYS A 216 1.19 -7.74 -20.30
C LYS A 216 -0.33 -7.86 -20.24
N ALA A 217 -0.98 -7.01 -19.45
CA ALA A 217 -2.44 -7.01 -19.32
C ALA A 217 -3.02 -5.61 -19.55
N THR A 218 -4.18 -5.58 -20.18
CA THR A 218 -4.91 -4.33 -20.45
C THR A 218 -5.77 -3.96 -19.26
N ILE A 219 -5.76 -2.68 -18.90
CA ILE A 219 -6.68 -2.08 -17.94
C ILE A 219 -8.02 -1.87 -18.68
N PRO A 220 -9.15 -2.43 -18.19
CA PRO A 220 -10.43 -2.27 -18.86
C PRO A 220 -10.80 -0.79 -19.03
N ALA A 221 -11.24 -0.39 -20.23
CA ALA A 221 -11.62 0.98 -20.54
C ALA A 221 -12.71 1.51 -19.58
N ALA A 222 -13.61 0.63 -19.13
CA ALA A 222 -14.62 0.96 -18.14
C ALA A 222 -14.01 1.46 -16.82
N LEU A 223 -12.88 0.90 -16.36
CA LEU A 223 -12.19 1.37 -15.15
C LEU A 223 -11.53 2.73 -15.37
N ILE A 224 -10.92 2.95 -16.54
CA ILE A 224 -10.31 4.24 -16.92
C ILE A 224 -11.36 5.35 -16.94
N VAL A 225 -12.56 5.07 -17.44
CA VAL A 225 -13.67 6.03 -17.44
C VAL A 225 -14.23 6.25 -16.04
N LYS A 226 -14.40 5.18 -15.27
CA LYS A 226 -15.01 5.19 -13.93
C LYS A 226 -14.18 5.94 -12.90
N TYR A 227 -12.86 5.72 -12.87
CA TYR A 227 -11.99 6.27 -11.84
C TYR A 227 -11.33 7.56 -12.30
N ARG A 228 -11.92 8.67 -11.84
CA ARG A 228 -11.43 10.04 -12.05
C ARG A 228 -11.31 10.75 -10.72
N TYR A 229 -10.29 11.59 -10.62
CA TYR A 229 -10.18 12.53 -9.52
C TYR A 229 -11.25 13.61 -9.61
N VAL A 230 -11.39 14.42 -8.55
CA VAL A 230 -12.39 15.50 -8.48
C VAL A 230 -12.28 16.48 -9.66
N ASP A 231 -11.06 16.76 -10.13
CA ASP A 231 -10.82 17.62 -11.30
C ASP A 231 -11.15 16.97 -12.66
N GLY A 232 -11.63 15.72 -12.65
CA GLY A 232 -11.99 14.94 -13.83
C GLY A 232 -10.81 14.23 -14.50
N THR A 233 -9.57 14.42 -14.05
CA THR A 233 -8.41 13.70 -14.60
C THR A 233 -8.48 12.20 -14.25
N PRO A 234 -8.06 11.30 -15.16
CA PRO A 234 -8.14 9.87 -14.91
C PRO A 234 -7.10 9.42 -13.87
N VAL A 235 -7.49 8.48 -13.01
CA VAL A 235 -6.57 7.84 -12.06
C VAL A 235 -5.54 6.98 -12.79
N PHE A 236 -6.00 6.19 -13.76
CA PHE A 236 -5.15 5.34 -14.59
C PHE A 236 -4.56 6.19 -15.74
N ARG A 237 -3.23 6.33 -15.77
CA ARG A 237 -2.52 7.15 -16.78
C ARG A 237 -2.05 6.38 -18.00
N ASP A 238 -2.16 5.06 -17.92
CA ASP A 238 -1.90 4.13 -19.01
C ASP A 238 -3.08 3.16 -19.12
N ASN A 239 -3.16 2.42 -20.22
CA ASN A 239 -4.16 1.37 -20.41
C ASN A 239 -3.56 -0.03 -20.36
N VAL A 240 -2.27 -0.15 -20.04
CA VAL A 240 -1.58 -1.43 -19.93
C VAL A 240 -0.62 -1.43 -18.74
N ILE A 241 -0.56 -2.55 -18.03
CA ILE A 241 0.47 -2.87 -17.04
C ILE A 241 1.24 -4.14 -17.47
N TYR A 242 2.54 -4.18 -17.17
CA TYR A 242 3.37 -5.37 -17.42
C TYR A 242 3.59 -6.14 -16.12
N GLY A 243 3.53 -7.46 -16.18
CA GLY A 243 3.79 -8.36 -15.05
C GLY A 243 2.65 -8.68 -14.08
N PRO A 244 1.37 -8.25 -14.24
CA PRO A 244 0.40 -8.48 -13.18
C PRO A 244 0.15 -9.96 -12.87
N ASN A 245 0.16 -10.85 -13.86
CA ASN A 245 -0.03 -12.28 -13.64
C ASN A 245 1.21 -12.91 -13.00
N VAL A 246 2.41 -12.52 -13.43
CA VAL A 246 3.68 -13.03 -12.92
C VAL A 246 3.90 -12.59 -11.48
N MET A 247 3.60 -11.34 -11.13
CA MET A 247 3.72 -10.83 -9.77
C MET A 247 2.73 -11.51 -8.84
N ARG A 248 1.48 -11.72 -9.27
CA ARG A 248 0.50 -12.53 -8.54
C ARG A 248 1.02 -13.95 -8.31
N GLU A 249 1.59 -14.57 -9.35
CA GLU A 249 2.10 -15.93 -9.26
C GLU A 249 3.30 -16.04 -8.32
N VAL A 250 4.20 -15.05 -8.30
CA VAL A 250 5.29 -14.97 -7.32
C VAL A 250 4.74 -14.94 -5.89
N LEU A 251 3.70 -14.15 -5.61
CA LEU A 251 3.06 -14.13 -4.28
C LEU A 251 2.48 -15.51 -3.92
N ARG A 252 1.82 -16.18 -4.87
CA ARG A 252 1.26 -17.52 -4.68
C ARG A 252 2.34 -18.56 -4.36
N VAL A 253 3.43 -18.57 -5.13
CA VAL A 253 4.55 -19.48 -4.90
C VAL A 253 5.23 -19.18 -3.57
N MET A 254 5.50 -17.91 -3.25
CA MET A 254 6.05 -17.51 -1.96
C MET A 254 5.21 -18.02 -0.79
N LYS A 255 3.88 -17.85 -0.85
CA LYS A 255 2.97 -18.39 0.16
C LYS A 255 3.14 -19.90 0.37
N SER A 256 3.24 -20.67 -0.71
CA SER A 256 3.43 -22.13 -0.62
C SER A 256 4.76 -22.54 0.02
N LYS A 257 5.79 -21.68 -0.01
CA LYS A 257 7.15 -21.97 0.47
C LYS A 257 7.47 -21.36 1.84
N GLU A 258 6.51 -20.75 2.53
CA GLU A 258 6.70 -20.18 3.87
C GLU A 258 7.26 -21.19 4.87
N HIS A 259 6.87 -22.46 4.75
CA HIS A 259 7.35 -23.55 5.61
C HIS A 259 8.88 -23.76 5.51
N LEU A 260 9.48 -23.51 4.34
CA LEU A 260 10.94 -23.63 4.15
C LEU A 260 11.68 -22.54 4.94
N ALA A 261 11.17 -21.32 4.91
CA ALA A 261 11.73 -20.22 5.69
C ALA A 261 11.48 -20.41 7.20
N ALA A 262 10.33 -20.96 7.58
CA ALA A 262 10.01 -21.27 8.97
C ALA A 262 10.89 -22.37 9.58
N ALA A 263 11.36 -23.34 8.77
CA ALA A 263 12.16 -24.47 9.25
C ALA A 263 13.45 -24.01 9.94
N GLU A 264 14.08 -22.93 9.46
CA GLU A 264 15.29 -22.37 10.08
C GLU A 264 15.05 -21.73 11.46
N PHE A 265 13.79 -21.47 11.80
CA PHE A 265 13.38 -20.91 13.09
C PHE A 265 12.81 -21.98 14.03
N GLY A 266 12.78 -23.25 13.57
CA GLY A 266 12.23 -24.41 14.27
C GLY A 266 10.70 -24.40 14.44
N ASP A 267 10.05 -23.26 14.23
CA ASP A 267 8.62 -23.07 14.41
C ASP A 267 8.09 -21.91 13.54
N ALA A 268 6.97 -22.16 12.87
CA ALA A 268 6.30 -21.18 12.02
C ALA A 268 5.78 -19.99 12.82
N ALA A 269 5.29 -20.15 14.05
CA ALA A 269 4.80 -19.03 14.84
C ALA A 269 5.95 -18.07 15.21
N LYS A 270 7.11 -18.60 15.62
CA LYS A 270 8.33 -17.80 15.85
C LYS A 270 8.79 -17.05 14.59
N TRP A 271 8.85 -17.74 13.44
CA TRP A 271 9.23 -17.10 12.18
C TRP A 271 8.26 -15.97 11.80
N ARG A 272 6.95 -16.21 11.94
CA ARG A 272 5.91 -15.21 11.69
C ARG A 272 5.99 -14.03 12.66
N GLN A 273 6.59 -14.14 13.84
CA GLN A 273 6.74 -12.98 14.73
C GLN A 273 8.03 -12.20 14.48
N LYS A 274 9.15 -12.89 14.24
CA LYS A 274 10.49 -12.26 14.25
C LYS A 274 11.32 -12.51 12.98
N GLY A 275 11.01 -13.58 12.25
CA GLY A 275 11.76 -14.04 11.08
C GLY A 275 11.30 -13.48 9.73
N GLN A 276 10.19 -12.74 9.67
CA GLN A 276 9.62 -12.20 8.42
C GLN A 276 10.61 -11.41 7.53
N ARG A 277 11.66 -10.83 8.13
CA ARG A 277 12.69 -10.02 7.44
C ARG A 277 14.08 -10.65 7.48
N ALA A 278 14.19 -11.92 7.87
CA ALA A 278 15.47 -12.59 8.01
C ALA A 278 16.23 -12.60 6.68
N VAL A 279 17.56 -12.44 6.74
CA VAL A 279 18.41 -12.49 5.54
C VAL A 279 18.31 -13.85 4.87
N THR A 280 18.11 -14.91 5.64
CA THR A 280 17.99 -16.28 5.12
C THR A 280 16.74 -16.50 4.27
N ASN A 281 15.67 -15.73 4.49
CA ASN A 281 14.49 -15.72 3.61
C ASN A 281 14.85 -15.40 2.16
N ASN A 282 15.90 -14.61 1.91
CA ASN A 282 16.28 -14.16 0.57
C ASN A 282 16.48 -15.32 -0.40
N LYS A 283 17.09 -16.42 0.07
CA LYS A 283 17.34 -17.60 -0.77
C LYS A 283 16.03 -18.27 -1.19
N VAL A 284 15.15 -18.55 -0.21
CA VAL A 284 13.83 -19.15 -0.45
C VAL A 284 13.00 -18.28 -1.39
N MET A 285 12.98 -16.96 -1.15
CA MET A 285 12.24 -16.01 -1.97
C MET A 285 12.78 -15.92 -3.41
N LEU A 286 14.10 -15.91 -3.60
CA LEU A 286 14.70 -15.90 -4.94
C LEU A 286 14.43 -17.21 -5.69
N GLU A 287 14.44 -18.35 -5.00
CA GLU A 287 14.04 -19.64 -5.57
C GLU A 287 12.58 -19.64 -6.02
N CYS A 288 11.66 -19.01 -5.27
CA CYS A 288 10.28 -18.83 -5.71
C CYS A 288 10.21 -18.05 -7.03
N VAL A 289 11.00 -16.97 -7.16
CA VAL A 289 11.03 -16.17 -8.39
C VAL A 289 11.62 -16.98 -9.57
N ARG A 290 12.67 -17.77 -9.32
CA ARG A 290 13.23 -18.69 -10.33
C ARG A 290 12.22 -19.75 -10.77
N GLU A 291 11.46 -20.31 -9.83
CA GLU A 291 10.40 -21.29 -10.12
C GLU A 291 9.34 -20.68 -11.07
N VAL A 292 8.87 -19.46 -10.78
CA VAL A 292 7.95 -18.74 -11.67
C VAL A 292 8.60 -18.45 -13.03
N TYR A 293 9.85 -17.98 -13.04
CA TYR A 293 10.56 -17.68 -14.29
C TYR A 293 10.75 -18.92 -15.18
N ALA A 294 11.00 -20.10 -14.60
CA ALA A 294 11.15 -21.35 -15.32
C ALA A 294 9.86 -21.84 -16.01
N THR A 295 8.70 -21.27 -15.66
CA THR A 295 7.44 -21.56 -16.36
C THR A 295 7.29 -20.82 -17.69
N LYS A 296 8.24 -19.93 -18.03
CA LYS A 296 8.36 -19.25 -19.32
C LYS A 296 8.42 -20.28 -20.45
N ARG A 297 7.26 -20.58 -21.05
CA ARG A 297 7.13 -21.32 -22.31
C ARG A 297 7.10 -20.33 -23.45
#